data_AF-A0A1I8NCW6-F1
#
_entry.id   AF-A0A1I8NCW6-F1
#
_cell.length_a   1.000
_cell.length_b   1.000
_cell.length_c   1.000
_cell.angle_alpha   90.00
_cell.angle_beta   90.00
_cell.angle_gamma   90.00
#
_symmetry.space_group_name_H-M   'P 1'
#
loop_
_entity.id
_entity.type
_entity.pdbx_description
1 polymer ?
#
loop_
_entity_poly.entity_id
_entity_poly.type
_entity_poly.pdbx_seq_one_letter_code
_entity_poly.pdbx_strand_id
1 'polypeptide(L)'
;NWFLTHLDTHSSGLFQANNADFQSNITSVRVKGVDANPFERKKTRITEVDQLLGNQTMLPTLMYDAVVLFANAARNVITGGREFVEPAGRCDAEGSYAWVLGKYIVGEMKRISEDDVEPPFKTEIMKIDEYGLRSEFNLEIYKPTINEPLATWSPDGSIQSVRRDFQISSSSSAAVQDFAQSRRVYRVVTHIEEPYFMMKEDAENFRGDEKYEGYAVDLIQKLSEMMEFEYEFVLVNGNGKFNPVTKEWDGIMRSLIDHRAQIGVCDLTITQLRRKYVDFTVPFMQLGISILFYKPDPEVKDIFAFLQPFAKEVWMYVILTQLVMTLAFVFMAR
;
A
#
# COMPACT_ATOMS: atom_id res chain seq x y z
N ASN A 1 12.62 -1.43 11.74
CA ASN A 1 11.43 -2.28 11.94
C ASN A 1 11.75 -3.30 13.01
N TRP A 2 11.03 -3.24 14.13
CA TRP A 2 11.19 -4.16 15.24
C TRP A 2 9.92 -4.98 15.40
N PHE A 3 10.05 -6.28 15.63
CA PHE A 3 8.94 -7.16 15.94
C PHE A 3 9.13 -7.74 17.34
N LEU A 4 8.25 -7.37 18.26
CA LEU A 4 8.30 -7.80 19.65
C LEU A 4 7.35 -8.98 19.85
N THR A 5 7.90 -10.08 20.35
CA THR A 5 7.16 -11.34 20.57
C THR A 5 6.62 -11.48 21.98
N HIS A 6 6.88 -10.51 22.86
CA HIS A 6 6.44 -10.56 24.25
C HIS A 6 4.96 -10.18 24.35
N LEU A 7 4.12 -11.06 24.89
CA LEU A 7 2.66 -10.85 24.95
C LEU A 7 2.26 -9.66 25.84
N ASP A 8 3.09 -9.34 26.84
CA ASP A 8 2.88 -8.18 27.73
C ASP A 8 3.41 -6.85 27.19
N THR A 9 3.79 -6.76 25.91
CA THR A 9 4.36 -5.52 25.34
C THR A 9 3.41 -4.32 25.49
N HIS A 10 2.10 -4.54 25.60
CA HIS A 10 1.12 -3.47 25.85
C HIS A 10 1.32 -2.77 27.21
N SER A 11 1.91 -3.46 28.20
CA SER A 11 2.23 -2.92 29.53
C SER A 11 3.63 -2.29 29.64
N SER A 12 4.46 -2.37 28.59
CA SER A 12 5.86 -1.97 28.60
C SER A 12 6.11 -0.45 28.63
N GLY A 13 5.06 0.36 28.46
CA GLY A 13 5.19 1.83 28.40
C GLY A 13 5.70 2.38 27.07
N LEU A 14 5.82 1.55 26.02
CA LEU A 14 6.26 1.97 24.68
C LEU A 14 5.41 3.09 24.06
N PHE A 15 4.19 3.29 24.53
CA PHE A 15 3.36 4.43 24.12
C PHE A 15 4.03 5.78 24.43
N GLN A 16 4.84 5.86 25.50
CA GLN A 16 5.56 7.08 25.89
C GLN A 16 6.72 7.40 24.92
N ALA A 17 7.20 6.39 24.19
CA ALA A 17 8.25 6.57 23.19
C ALA A 17 7.71 7.14 21.87
N ASN A 18 6.40 7.32 21.72
CA ASN A 18 5.81 7.93 20.53
C ASN A 18 6.07 9.45 20.51
N ASN A 19 7.23 9.85 19.99
CA ASN A 19 7.64 11.25 19.84
C ASN A 19 8.19 11.49 18.42
N ALA A 20 8.13 12.73 17.93
CA ALA A 20 8.68 13.16 16.66
C ALA A 20 10.18 12.87 16.50
N ASP A 21 10.93 12.89 17.62
CA ASP A 21 12.36 12.58 17.67
C ASP A 21 12.67 11.08 17.59
N PHE A 22 11.70 10.21 17.93
CA PHE A 22 11.87 8.76 17.96
C PHE A 22 10.95 8.08 16.93
N GLN A 23 11.45 8.00 15.69
CA GLN A 23 10.74 7.39 14.57
C GLN A 23 11.16 5.92 14.43
N SER A 24 10.50 5.02 15.15
CA SER A 24 10.75 3.59 15.06
C SER A 24 9.46 2.83 14.80
N ASN A 25 9.41 2.11 13.68
CA ASN A 25 8.31 1.20 13.38
C ASN A 25 8.46 -0.08 14.21
N ILE A 26 7.69 -0.15 15.29
CA ILE A 26 7.60 -1.28 16.20
C ILE A 26 6.24 -1.94 15.99
N THR A 27 6.26 -3.25 15.76
CA THR A 27 5.07 -4.09 15.73
C THR A 27 5.20 -5.11 16.85
N SER A 28 4.09 -5.41 17.51
CA SER A 28 4.05 -6.41 18.59
C SER A 28 2.86 -7.33 18.43
N VAL A 29 2.91 -8.45 19.14
CA VAL A 29 1.81 -9.39 19.26
C VAL A 29 1.34 -9.47 20.70
N ARG A 30 0.02 -9.60 20.89
CA ARG A 30 -0.62 -9.93 22.19
C ARG A 30 -1.74 -10.94 21.97
N VAL A 31 -2.20 -11.58 23.04
CA VAL A 31 -3.41 -12.41 22.95
C VAL A 31 -4.59 -11.50 22.69
N LYS A 32 -5.44 -11.88 21.74
CA LYS A 32 -6.62 -11.08 21.39
C LYS A 32 -7.62 -11.07 22.56
N GLY A 33 -8.03 -9.87 22.96
CA GLY A 33 -9.05 -9.65 23.97
C GLY A 33 -10.44 -9.52 23.35
N VAL A 34 -11.48 -9.45 24.19
CA VAL A 34 -12.87 -9.22 23.74
C VAL A 34 -13.03 -7.81 23.17
N ASP A 35 -13.44 -7.74 21.91
CA ASP A 35 -13.76 -6.48 21.24
C ASP A 35 -15.11 -5.88 21.71
N ALA A 36 -15.22 -4.56 21.68
CA ALA A 36 -16.49 -3.87 21.88
C ALA A 36 -17.45 -4.24 20.76
N ASN A 37 -18.58 -4.86 21.10
CA ASN A 37 -19.59 -5.16 20.09
C ASN A 37 -20.48 -3.93 19.79
N PRO A 38 -20.50 -3.44 18.54
CA PRO A 38 -21.34 -2.31 18.15
C PRO A 38 -22.86 -2.59 18.21
N PHE A 39 -23.26 -3.86 18.34
CA PHE A 39 -24.66 -4.31 18.43
C PHE A 39 -25.10 -4.67 19.86
N GLU A 40 -24.32 -4.29 20.88
CA GLU A 40 -24.67 -4.43 22.32
C GLU A 40 -25.12 -5.84 22.76
N ARG A 41 -24.63 -6.90 22.11
CA ARG A 41 -24.98 -8.27 22.53
C ARG A 41 -24.41 -8.55 23.94
N LYS A 42 -25.24 -9.16 24.80
CA LYS A 42 -24.95 -9.44 26.21
C LYS A 42 -23.57 -10.10 26.46
N LYS A 43 -23.12 -10.98 25.55
CA LYS A 43 -21.88 -11.77 25.69
C LYS A 43 -20.59 -11.01 25.34
N THR A 44 -20.68 -9.88 24.67
CA THR A 44 -19.54 -9.12 24.11
C THR A 44 -19.51 -7.69 24.65
N ARG A 45 -20.19 -7.46 25.77
CA ARG A 45 -20.22 -6.15 26.43
C ARG A 45 -18.98 -6.01 27.30
N ILE A 46 -18.15 -5.00 27.01
CA ILE A 46 -17.04 -4.61 27.86
C ILE A 46 -17.60 -4.19 29.23
N THR A 47 -17.11 -4.84 30.28
CA THR A 47 -17.42 -4.59 31.69
C THR A 47 -16.38 -3.68 32.33
N GLU A 48 -16.68 -3.10 33.50
CA GLU A 48 -15.69 -2.29 34.24
C GLU A 48 -14.40 -3.08 34.56
N VAL A 49 -14.52 -4.39 34.75
CA VAL A 49 -13.37 -5.29 34.98
C VAL A 49 -12.45 -5.35 33.76
N ASP A 50 -12.99 -5.22 32.54
CA ASP A 50 -12.19 -5.24 31.30
C ASP A 50 -11.30 -4.00 31.18
N GLN A 51 -11.80 -2.84 31.62
CA GLN A 51 -11.02 -1.61 31.67
C GLN A 51 -9.87 -1.71 32.68
N LEU A 52 -10.10 -2.45 33.78
CA LEU A 52 -9.11 -2.66 34.83
C LEU A 52 -8.01 -3.64 34.38
N LEU A 53 -8.39 -4.70 33.66
CA LEU A 53 -7.48 -5.71 33.11
C LEU A 53 -6.70 -5.22 31.88
N GLY A 54 -7.25 -4.31 31.06
CA GLY A 54 -6.59 -3.83 29.84
C GLY A 54 -5.24 -3.14 30.04
N ASN A 55 -4.98 -2.63 31.26
CA ASN A 55 -3.72 -1.98 31.64
C ASN A 55 -2.77 -2.90 32.44
N GLN A 56 -3.16 -4.14 32.70
CA GLN A 56 -2.38 -5.11 33.48
C GLN A 56 -1.63 -6.07 32.56
N THR A 57 -0.68 -6.82 33.11
CA THR A 57 -0.07 -7.95 32.38
C THR A 57 -1.11 -9.02 32.03
N MET A 58 -0.76 -9.92 31.12
CA MET A 58 -1.61 -11.03 30.70
C MET A 58 -1.95 -12.00 31.83
N LEU A 59 -1.08 -12.13 32.84
CA LEU A 59 -1.24 -13.11 33.91
C LEU A 59 -2.58 -12.96 34.67
N PRO A 60 -2.97 -11.78 35.19
CA PRO A 60 -4.30 -11.54 35.75
C PRO A 60 -5.46 -11.96 34.84
N THR A 61 -5.38 -11.64 33.54
CA THR A 61 -6.41 -11.98 32.56
C THR A 61 -6.53 -13.50 32.37
N LEU A 62 -5.40 -14.20 32.30
CA LEU A 62 -5.38 -15.66 32.21
C LEU A 62 -5.88 -16.33 33.50
N MET A 63 -5.58 -15.75 34.67
CA MET A 63 -6.10 -16.23 35.95
C MET A 63 -7.62 -16.09 36.03
N TYR A 64 -8.16 -14.95 35.55
CA TYR A 64 -9.60 -14.75 35.46
C TYR A 64 -10.26 -15.84 34.59
N ASP A 65 -9.75 -16.05 33.38
CA ASP A 65 -10.28 -17.05 32.45
C ASP A 65 -10.16 -18.49 33.03
N ALA A 66 -9.08 -18.79 33.75
CA ALA A 66 -8.90 -20.08 34.41
C ALA A 66 -9.95 -20.34 35.50
N VAL A 67 -10.26 -19.34 36.33
CA VAL A 67 -11.30 -19.44 37.37
C VAL A 67 -12.68 -19.60 36.72
N VAL A 68 -12.97 -18.81 35.68
CA VAL A 68 -14.23 -18.87 34.94
C VAL A 68 -14.43 -20.24 34.30
N LEU A 69 -13.39 -20.80 33.67
CA LEU A 69 -13.43 -22.11 33.03
C LEU A 69 -13.72 -23.20 34.06
N PHE A 70 -12.98 -23.22 35.17
CA PHE A 70 -13.15 -24.23 36.21
C PHE A 70 -14.51 -24.12 36.88
N ALA A 71 -14.96 -22.91 37.23
CA ALA A 71 -16.22 -22.70 37.93
C ALA A 71 -17.43 -23.14 37.08
N ASN A 72 -17.44 -22.81 35.78
CA ASN A 72 -18.51 -23.21 34.88
C ASN A 72 -18.50 -24.73 34.61
N ALA A 73 -17.33 -25.33 34.39
CA ALA A 73 -17.22 -26.77 34.22
C ALA A 73 -17.67 -27.55 35.48
N ALA A 74 -17.25 -27.10 36.67
CA ALA A 74 -17.68 -27.68 37.93
C ALA A 74 -19.20 -27.54 38.11
N ARG A 75 -19.75 -26.35 37.83
CA ARG A 75 -21.19 -26.10 37.90
C ARG A 75 -21.97 -27.05 36.99
N ASN A 76 -21.61 -27.16 35.72
CA ASN A 76 -22.29 -28.03 34.75
C ASN A 76 -22.32 -29.49 35.19
N VAL A 77 -21.20 -30.00 35.70
CA VAL A 77 -21.09 -31.39 36.19
C VAL A 77 -21.91 -31.62 37.47
N ILE A 78 -21.89 -30.67 38.41
CA ILE A 78 -22.62 -30.78 39.68
C ILE A 78 -24.14 -30.65 39.46
N THR A 79 -24.58 -29.70 38.62
CA THR A 79 -26.01 -29.51 38.33
C THR A 79 -26.57 -30.54 37.35
N GLY A 80 -25.72 -31.24 36.60
CA GLY A 80 -26.09 -32.25 35.61
C GLY A 80 -26.64 -33.57 36.18
N GLY A 81 -27.03 -33.61 37.46
CA GLY A 81 -27.75 -34.75 38.06
C GLY A 81 -26.87 -35.86 38.63
N ARG A 82 -25.57 -35.62 38.82
CA ARG A 82 -24.69 -36.56 39.55
C ARG A 82 -24.75 -36.24 41.04
N GLU A 83 -24.85 -37.28 41.87
CA GLU A 83 -24.72 -37.12 43.32
C GLU A 83 -23.35 -36.52 43.64
N PHE A 84 -23.36 -35.34 44.24
CA PHE A 84 -22.13 -34.69 44.68
C PHE A 84 -21.57 -35.46 45.87
N VAL A 85 -20.43 -36.12 45.66
CA VAL A 85 -19.70 -36.81 46.71
C VAL A 85 -18.48 -35.99 47.06
N GLU A 86 -18.35 -35.59 48.32
CA GLU A 86 -17.20 -34.84 48.80
C GLU A 86 -15.90 -35.65 48.63
N PRO A 87 -14.79 -35.01 48.21
CA PRO A 87 -13.51 -35.68 48.07
C PRO A 87 -12.99 -36.13 49.45
N ALA A 88 -13.05 -37.43 49.74
CA ALA A 88 -12.65 -38.03 51.00
C ALA A 88 -11.29 -38.77 50.92
N GLY A 89 -10.25 -38.11 50.37
CA GLY A 89 -8.91 -38.69 50.20
C GLY A 89 -7.82 -37.76 50.71
N ARG A 90 -6.82 -38.31 51.41
CA ARG A 90 -5.55 -37.63 51.69
C ARG A 90 -4.53 -38.03 50.63
N CYS A 91 -3.78 -37.08 50.09
CA CYS A 91 -2.77 -37.34 49.06
C CYS A 91 -1.67 -38.32 49.53
N ASP A 92 -1.43 -38.39 50.84
CA ASP A 92 -0.38 -39.22 51.45
C ASP A 92 -0.86 -40.61 51.87
N ALA A 93 -2.16 -40.92 51.72
CA ALA A 93 -2.69 -42.21 52.10
C ALA A 93 -2.47 -43.25 51.00
N GLU A 94 -1.74 -44.33 51.32
CA GLU A 94 -1.65 -45.51 50.46
C GLU A 94 -3.06 -46.06 50.20
N GLY A 95 -3.42 -46.22 48.92
CA GLY A 95 -4.75 -46.66 48.51
C GLY A 95 -5.79 -45.54 48.39
N SER A 96 -5.38 -44.27 48.38
CA SER A 96 -6.28 -43.18 48.00
C SER A 96 -6.72 -43.30 46.54
N TYR A 97 -8.02 -43.11 46.29
CA TYR A 97 -8.60 -43.14 44.96
C TYR A 97 -8.78 -41.72 44.43
N ALA A 98 -8.56 -41.54 43.12
CA ALA A 98 -8.85 -40.28 42.46
C ALA A 98 -10.33 -39.92 42.62
N TRP A 99 -10.60 -38.64 42.90
CA TRP A 99 -11.98 -38.18 43.03
C TRP A 99 -12.74 -38.36 41.72
N VAL A 100 -13.80 -39.15 41.75
CA VAL A 100 -14.53 -39.59 40.56
C VAL A 100 -15.13 -38.42 39.79
N LEU A 101 -15.58 -37.36 40.47
CA LEU A 101 -16.11 -36.16 39.81
C LEU A 101 -15.00 -35.37 39.10
N GLY A 102 -13.75 -35.43 39.56
CA GLY A 102 -12.63 -34.68 38.99
C GLY A 102 -12.42 -34.94 37.50
N LYS A 103 -12.51 -36.21 37.06
CA LYS A 103 -12.38 -36.55 35.62
C LYS A 103 -13.50 -35.97 34.77
N TYR A 104 -14.70 -35.82 35.32
CA TYR A 104 -15.84 -35.24 34.62
C TYR A 104 -15.71 -33.73 34.52
N ILE A 105 -15.22 -33.07 35.58
CA ILE A 105 -14.91 -31.63 35.55
C ILE A 105 -13.84 -31.34 34.50
N VAL A 106 -12.74 -32.10 34.49
CA VAL A 106 -11.69 -31.95 33.47
C VAL A 106 -12.22 -32.23 32.06
N GLY A 107 -13.08 -33.24 31.91
CA GLY A 107 -13.74 -33.53 30.63
C GLY A 107 -14.66 -32.40 30.15
N GLU A 108 -15.36 -31.76 31.09
CA GLU A 108 -16.23 -30.60 30.81
C GLU A 108 -15.40 -29.36 30.45
N MET A 109 -14.29 -29.09 31.16
CA MET A 109 -13.37 -27.99 30.83
C MET A 109 -12.82 -28.09 29.40
N LYS A 110 -12.69 -29.30 28.83
CA LYS A 110 -12.24 -29.52 27.45
C LYS A 110 -13.35 -29.37 26.40
N ARG A 111 -14.62 -29.45 26.82
CA ARG A 111 -15.79 -29.49 25.91
C ARG A 111 -16.65 -28.23 25.96
N ILE A 112 -16.60 -27.50 27.07
CA ILE A 112 -17.41 -26.31 27.27
C ILE A 112 -17.13 -25.30 26.15
N SER A 113 -18.20 -24.90 25.48
CA SER A 113 -18.14 -23.88 24.43
C SER A 113 -18.00 -22.51 25.08
N GLU A 114 -17.21 -21.62 24.49
CA GLU A 114 -17.10 -20.21 24.89
C GLU A 114 -18.46 -19.51 24.98
N ASP A 115 -19.43 -19.96 24.18
CA ASP A 115 -20.79 -19.45 24.17
C ASP A 115 -21.61 -19.85 25.41
N ASP A 116 -21.27 -20.93 26.08
CA ASP A 116 -22.07 -21.50 27.18
C ASP A 116 -21.55 -21.08 28.57
N VAL A 117 -20.63 -20.10 28.61
CA VAL A 117 -19.96 -19.64 29.83
C VAL A 117 -20.47 -18.27 30.27
N GLU A 118 -20.90 -18.17 31.53
CA GLU A 118 -21.21 -16.89 32.16
C GLU A 118 -20.44 -16.77 33.49
N PRO A 119 -19.62 -15.72 33.71
CA PRO A 119 -19.30 -14.61 32.78
C PRO A 119 -18.40 -15.06 31.61
N PRO A 120 -18.36 -14.34 30.48
CA PRO A 120 -17.57 -14.72 29.30
C PRO A 120 -16.06 -14.61 29.56
N PHE A 121 -15.29 -15.40 28.79
CA PHE A 121 -13.83 -15.31 28.77
C PHE A 121 -13.34 -13.97 28.24
N LYS A 122 -12.19 -13.51 28.72
CA LYS A 122 -11.55 -12.26 28.30
C LYS A 122 -10.64 -12.45 27.09
N THR A 123 -10.18 -13.67 26.85
CA THR A 123 -9.32 -14.02 25.69
C THR A 123 -10.10 -14.62 24.51
N GLU A 124 -11.39 -14.25 24.36
CA GLU A 124 -12.35 -14.71 23.35
C GLU A 124 -12.54 -16.25 23.32
N ILE A 125 -11.65 -16.98 22.64
CA ILE A 125 -11.78 -18.41 22.35
C ILE A 125 -10.93 -19.20 23.33
N MET A 126 -11.54 -20.00 24.21
CA MET A 126 -10.82 -20.79 25.21
C MET A 126 -11.12 -22.28 25.06
N LYS A 127 -10.39 -22.95 24.16
CA LYS A 127 -10.47 -24.42 23.99
C LYS A 127 -9.17 -25.11 24.38
N ILE A 128 -9.32 -26.22 25.11
CA ILE A 128 -8.23 -27.05 25.60
C ILE A 128 -8.29 -28.41 24.90
N ASP A 129 -7.15 -28.87 24.41
CA ASP A 129 -7.01 -30.17 23.77
C ASP A 129 -7.01 -31.34 24.77
N GLU A 130 -6.81 -32.56 24.25
CA GLU A 130 -6.74 -33.75 25.09
C GLU A 130 -5.54 -33.75 26.06
N TYR A 131 -4.48 -33.00 25.76
CA TYR A 131 -3.25 -32.92 26.54
C TYR A 131 -3.24 -31.77 27.56
N GLY A 132 -4.25 -30.90 27.55
CA GLY A 132 -4.31 -29.74 28.46
C GLY A 132 -3.70 -28.47 27.88
N LEU A 133 -3.37 -28.44 26.58
CA LEU A 133 -2.86 -27.27 25.87
C LEU A 133 -4.00 -26.50 25.21
N ARG A 134 -3.87 -25.17 25.12
CA ARG A 134 -4.85 -24.34 24.42
C ARG A 134 -4.71 -24.53 22.91
N SER A 135 -5.73 -25.10 22.28
CA SER A 135 -5.71 -25.45 20.85
C SER A 135 -6.18 -24.32 19.94
N GLU A 136 -7.14 -23.53 20.41
CA GLU A 136 -7.73 -22.42 19.65
C GLU A 136 -7.57 -21.11 20.45
N PHE A 137 -6.98 -20.10 19.80
CA PHE A 137 -6.80 -18.76 20.34
C PHE A 137 -6.42 -17.81 19.21
N ASN A 138 -6.75 -16.53 19.36
CA ASN A 138 -6.38 -15.50 18.40
C ASN A 138 -5.25 -14.64 18.99
N LEU A 139 -4.30 -14.26 18.12
CA LEU A 139 -3.28 -13.28 18.44
C LEU A 139 -3.56 -11.99 17.69
N GLU A 140 -3.47 -10.86 18.38
CA GLU A 140 -3.59 -9.55 17.78
C GLU A 140 -2.20 -8.98 17.49
N ILE A 141 -1.95 -8.66 16.22
CA ILE A 141 -0.78 -7.94 15.74
C ILE A 141 -1.13 -6.46 15.75
N TYR A 142 -0.37 -5.66 16.51
CA TYR A 142 -0.69 -4.26 16.75
C TYR A 142 0.57 -3.39 16.87
N LYS A 143 0.39 -2.07 16.79
CA LYS A 143 1.44 -1.08 17.07
C LYS A 143 1.39 -0.70 18.55
N PRO A 144 2.42 -1.00 19.37
CA PRO A 144 2.42 -0.68 20.79
C PRO A 144 2.60 0.82 21.08
N THR A 145 3.08 1.62 20.13
CA THR A 145 3.28 3.07 20.30
C THR A 145 1.96 3.85 20.35
N ILE A 146 0.96 3.40 19.60
CA ILE A 146 -0.35 4.07 19.47
C ILE A 146 -1.53 3.15 19.83
N ASN A 147 -1.26 1.90 20.23
CA ASN A 147 -2.25 0.87 20.52
C ASN A 147 -3.23 0.60 19.35
N GLU A 148 -2.75 0.70 18.10
CA GLU A 148 -3.55 0.46 16.89
C GLU A 148 -3.44 -1.03 16.48
N PRO A 149 -4.56 -1.78 16.41
CA PRO A 149 -4.56 -3.14 15.88
C PRO A 149 -4.39 -3.13 14.36
N LEU A 150 -3.55 -4.03 13.84
CA LEU A 150 -3.24 -4.13 12.41
C LEU A 150 -3.85 -5.39 11.79
N ALA A 151 -3.72 -6.52 12.48
CA ALA A 151 -4.20 -7.81 11.99
C ALA A 151 -4.46 -8.79 13.13
N THR A 152 -5.29 -9.79 12.88
CA THR A 152 -5.49 -10.95 13.77
C THR A 152 -4.87 -12.18 13.11
N TRP A 153 -4.05 -12.91 13.87
CA TRP A 153 -3.49 -14.20 13.49
C TRP A 153 -4.22 -15.32 14.24
N SER A 154 -4.55 -16.38 13.53
CA SER A 154 -5.20 -17.57 14.10
C SER A 154 -4.28 -18.80 13.98
N PRO A 155 -4.47 -19.87 14.78
CA PRO A 155 -3.53 -21.00 14.86
C PRO A 155 -3.47 -21.84 13.58
N ASP A 156 -4.44 -21.67 12.67
CA ASP A 156 -4.45 -22.24 11.32
C ASP A 156 -3.46 -21.57 10.36
N GLY A 157 -2.77 -20.51 10.80
CA GLY A 157 -1.83 -19.73 10.00
C GLY A 157 -2.49 -18.61 9.21
N SER A 158 -3.81 -18.40 9.34
CA SER A 158 -4.52 -17.30 8.69
C SER A 158 -4.19 -15.97 9.36
N ILE A 159 -4.01 -14.93 8.53
CA ILE A 159 -3.85 -13.54 8.98
C ILE A 159 -4.98 -12.73 8.36
N GLN A 160 -5.82 -12.16 9.21
CA GLN A 160 -6.92 -11.29 8.82
C GLN A 160 -6.53 -9.86 9.15
N SER A 161 -6.32 -9.03 8.12
CA SER A 161 -6.10 -7.59 8.32
C SER A 161 -7.36 -6.96 8.89
N VAL A 162 -7.22 -6.16 9.94
CA VAL A 162 -8.33 -5.32 10.41
C VAL A 162 -8.57 -4.28 9.33
N ARG A 163 -9.66 -4.41 8.56
CA ARG A 163 -10.04 -3.37 7.60
C ARG A 163 -10.33 -2.12 8.41
N ARG A 164 -9.61 -1.03 8.12
CA ARG A 164 -10.06 0.31 8.48
C ARG A 164 -11.31 0.58 7.67
N ASP A 165 -12.44 0.02 8.09
CA ASP A 165 -13.70 0.62 7.69
C ASP A 165 -13.65 2.03 8.28
N PHE A 166 -13.55 2.99 7.37
CA PHE A 166 -13.59 4.42 7.64
C PHE A 166 -14.97 4.74 8.23
N GLN A 167 -15.18 4.36 9.49
CA GLN A 167 -16.28 4.82 10.29
C GLN A 167 -15.87 6.16 10.86
N ILE A 168 -16.30 7.20 10.14
CA ILE A 168 -16.65 8.48 10.75
C ILE A 168 -17.69 8.16 11.83
N SER A 169 -17.23 7.90 13.04
CA SER A 169 -18.05 7.86 14.24
C SER A 169 -17.26 8.52 15.35
N SER A 170 -17.29 9.85 15.31
CA SER A 170 -17.63 10.72 16.45
C SER A 170 -17.49 10.05 17.82
N SER A 171 -16.27 9.76 18.22
CA SER A 171 -15.90 9.60 19.60
C SER A 171 -14.55 10.29 19.78
N SER A 172 -14.65 11.42 20.47
CA SER A 172 -13.60 12.31 20.91
C SER A 172 -12.57 11.58 21.80
N SER A 173 -11.70 10.81 21.18
CA SER A 173 -10.34 10.58 21.65
C SER A 173 -9.43 11.08 20.54
N ALA A 174 -8.58 12.05 20.84
CA ALA A 174 -7.64 12.59 19.86
C ALA A 174 -6.90 11.41 19.20
N ALA A 175 -7.07 11.23 17.90
CA ALA A 175 -6.34 10.20 17.17
C ALA A 175 -4.84 10.45 17.42
N VAL A 176 -4.22 9.53 18.16
CA VAL A 176 -2.82 9.67 18.57
C VAL A 176 -1.99 9.70 17.29
N GLN A 177 -1.30 10.81 17.04
CA GLN A 177 -0.46 10.98 15.86
C GLN A 177 0.60 9.87 15.82
N ASP A 178 0.63 9.09 14.74
CA ASP A 178 1.61 8.03 14.55
C ASP A 178 2.93 8.61 13.98
N PHE A 179 3.93 8.82 14.84
CA PHE A 179 5.26 9.29 14.42
C PHE A 179 6.12 8.16 13.83
N ALA A 180 5.69 6.89 13.95
CA ALA A 180 6.42 5.75 13.39
C ALA A 180 6.22 5.60 11.87
N GLN A 181 5.14 6.19 11.32
CA GLN A 181 5.03 6.44 9.89
C GLN A 181 5.91 7.62 9.49
N SER A 182 7.21 7.39 9.31
CA SER A 182 7.99 8.29 8.46
C SER A 182 7.26 8.36 7.11
N ARG A 183 6.86 9.55 6.65
CA ARG A 183 6.35 9.73 5.29
C ARG A 183 7.40 9.14 4.34
N ARG A 184 7.02 8.16 3.54
CA ARG A 184 7.96 7.48 2.65
C ARG A 184 8.31 8.46 1.54
N VAL A 185 9.51 9.04 1.62
CA VAL A 185 10.06 9.90 0.57
C VAL A 185 10.62 8.99 -0.53
N TYR A 186 9.99 9.02 -1.71
CA TYR A 186 10.46 8.28 -2.88
C TYR A 186 11.48 9.10 -3.67
N ARG A 187 12.62 8.50 -4.00
CA ARG A 187 13.63 9.12 -4.84
C ARG A 187 13.23 8.93 -6.30
N VAL A 188 12.93 10.03 -6.97
CA VAL A 188 12.49 10.06 -8.36
C VAL A 188 13.67 10.47 -9.24
N VAL A 189 14.18 9.53 -10.03
CA VAL A 189 15.29 9.80 -10.95
C VAL A 189 14.81 10.40 -12.26
N THR A 190 15.51 11.44 -12.70
CA THR A 190 15.23 12.14 -13.95
C THR A 190 16.49 12.81 -14.51
N HIS A 191 16.38 13.42 -15.68
CA HIS A 191 17.45 14.22 -16.29
C HIS A 191 16.84 15.48 -16.89
N ILE A 192 17.67 16.50 -17.12
CA ILE A 192 17.24 17.78 -17.70
C ILE A 192 17.02 17.58 -19.19
N GLU A 193 15.79 17.76 -19.65
CA GLU A 193 15.38 17.68 -21.07
C GLU A 193 14.11 18.52 -21.28
N GLU A 194 14.17 19.52 -22.15
CA GLU A 194 13.02 20.36 -22.48
C GLU A 194 12.04 19.64 -23.41
N PRO A 195 10.71 19.78 -23.24
CA PRO A 195 9.97 20.52 -22.19
C PRO A 195 9.53 19.62 -21.01
N TYR A 196 10.16 18.45 -20.84
CA TYR A 196 9.73 17.44 -19.88
C TYR A 196 10.20 17.74 -18.46
N PHE A 197 11.47 18.13 -18.31
CA PHE A 197 12.06 18.44 -17.02
C PHE A 197 13.12 19.54 -17.19
N MET A 198 12.82 20.71 -16.67
CA MET A 198 13.62 21.93 -16.83
C MET A 198 13.68 22.72 -15.52
N MET A 199 14.64 23.63 -15.44
CA MET A 199 14.74 24.58 -14.32
C MET A 199 13.86 25.78 -14.64
N LYS A 200 13.16 26.32 -13.63
CA LYS A 200 12.47 27.60 -13.76
C LYS A 200 13.47 28.73 -14.05
N GLU A 201 13.03 29.77 -14.76
CA GLU A 201 13.85 30.96 -15.01
C GLU A 201 14.35 31.60 -13.69
N ASP A 202 13.47 31.65 -12.67
CA ASP A 202 13.77 32.19 -11.33
C ASP A 202 14.23 31.11 -10.33
N ALA A 203 14.83 30.00 -10.79
CA ALA A 203 15.20 28.87 -9.95
C ALA A 203 16.06 29.21 -8.72
N GLU A 204 16.85 30.30 -8.76
CA GLU A 204 17.66 30.77 -7.62
C GLU A 204 16.82 31.22 -6.42
N ASN A 205 15.56 31.61 -6.64
CA ASN A 205 14.65 32.06 -5.59
C ASN A 205 13.90 30.90 -4.91
N PHE A 206 13.92 29.71 -5.49
CA PHE A 206 13.18 28.54 -5.00
C PHE A 206 14.12 27.52 -4.32
N ARG A 207 13.58 26.77 -3.35
CA ARG A 207 14.31 25.72 -2.64
C ARG A 207 13.66 24.36 -2.90
N GLY A 208 14.48 23.30 -2.83
CA GLY A 208 13.99 21.94 -3.00
C GLY A 208 13.47 21.68 -4.42
N ASP A 209 12.34 20.98 -4.52
CA ASP A 209 11.78 20.55 -5.80
C ASP A 209 11.00 21.67 -6.54
N GLU A 210 10.67 22.78 -5.87
CA GLU A 210 9.92 23.91 -6.45
C GLU A 210 10.67 24.66 -7.56
N LYS A 211 11.99 24.45 -7.67
CA LYS A 211 12.86 25.06 -8.69
C LYS A 211 12.73 24.41 -10.07
N TYR A 212 12.09 23.26 -10.15
CA TYR A 212 11.89 22.52 -11.39
C TYR A 212 10.50 22.79 -11.98
N GLU A 213 10.40 22.73 -13.30
CA GLU A 213 9.14 22.78 -14.04
C GLU A 213 9.19 21.86 -15.26
N GLY A 214 8.03 21.57 -15.84
CA GLY A 214 7.89 20.74 -17.04
C GLY A 214 6.90 19.60 -16.87
N TYR A 215 6.61 18.91 -17.97
CA TYR A 215 5.56 17.89 -18.02
C TYR A 215 5.77 16.73 -17.01
N ALA A 216 7.03 16.29 -16.82
CA ALA A 216 7.37 15.21 -15.90
C ALA A 216 7.20 15.63 -14.43
N VAL A 217 7.45 16.91 -14.12
CA VAL A 217 7.29 17.49 -12.78
C VAL A 217 5.81 17.53 -12.41
N ASP A 218 4.97 18.06 -13.30
CA ASP A 218 3.52 18.12 -13.09
C ASP A 218 2.91 16.72 -12.94
N LEU A 219 3.40 15.75 -13.72
CA LEU A 219 2.93 14.37 -13.67
C LEU A 219 3.21 13.72 -12.31
N ILE A 220 4.44 13.82 -11.81
CA ILE A 220 4.78 13.20 -10.52
C ILE A 220 4.11 13.92 -9.35
N GLN A 221 3.93 15.25 -9.44
CA GLN A 221 3.17 16.01 -8.45
C GLN A 221 1.70 15.55 -8.39
N LYS A 222 1.06 15.33 -9.54
CA LYS A 222 -0.31 14.80 -9.55
C LYS A 222 -0.39 13.38 -9.01
N LEU A 223 0.61 12.54 -9.30
CA LEU A 223 0.70 11.19 -8.73
C LEU A 223 0.90 11.22 -7.20
N SER A 224 1.75 12.11 -6.69
CA SER A 224 2.00 12.24 -5.26
C SER A 224 0.76 12.71 -4.49
N GLU A 225 -0.01 13.63 -5.08
CA GLU A 225 -1.30 14.08 -4.54
C GLU A 225 -2.35 12.95 -4.50
N MET A 226 -2.43 12.14 -5.56
CA MET A 226 -3.42 11.06 -5.64
C MET A 226 -3.09 9.84 -4.75
N MET A 227 -1.81 9.55 -4.57
CA MET A 227 -1.33 8.36 -3.86
C MET A 227 -0.75 8.67 -2.47
N GLU A 228 -0.78 9.94 -2.05
CA GLU A 228 -0.34 10.42 -0.73
C GLU A 228 1.10 10.01 -0.37
N PHE A 229 2.05 10.24 -1.29
CA PHE A 229 3.48 10.03 -1.02
C PHE A 229 4.29 11.31 -1.18
N GLU A 230 5.43 11.39 -0.48
CA GLU A 230 6.41 12.46 -0.68
C GLU A 230 7.52 11.97 -1.62
N TYR A 231 8.18 12.87 -2.33
CA TYR A 231 9.25 12.51 -3.24
C TYR A 231 10.38 13.54 -3.22
N GLU A 232 11.54 13.16 -3.74
CA GLU A 232 12.67 14.05 -4.02
C GLU A 232 13.24 13.74 -5.41
N PHE A 233 13.68 14.76 -6.15
CA PHE A 233 14.31 14.54 -7.45
C PHE A 233 15.79 14.17 -7.34
N VAL A 234 16.18 13.17 -8.14
CA VAL A 234 17.57 12.73 -8.32
C VAL A 234 17.96 12.94 -9.78
N LEU A 235 18.82 13.93 -10.01
CA LEU A 235 19.30 14.23 -11.35
C LEU A 235 20.44 13.30 -11.75
N VAL A 236 20.36 12.80 -12.98
CA VAL A 236 21.43 12.02 -13.63
C VAL A 236 21.64 12.47 -15.06
N ASN A 237 22.76 12.08 -15.64
CA ASN A 237 23.08 12.40 -17.02
C ASN A 237 22.49 11.34 -17.96
N GLY A 238 21.43 11.72 -18.67
CA GLY A 238 20.86 10.96 -19.78
C GLY A 238 20.03 9.74 -19.40
N ASN A 239 19.32 9.23 -20.41
CA ASN A 239 18.29 8.20 -20.29
C ASN A 239 18.81 6.77 -20.02
N GLY A 240 20.09 6.49 -20.25
CA GLY A 240 20.65 5.15 -20.08
C GLY A 240 20.91 4.44 -21.41
N LYS A 241 22.20 4.30 -21.74
CA LYS A 241 22.78 3.53 -22.83
C LYS A 241 23.40 2.25 -22.26
N PHE A 242 23.26 1.17 -23.00
CA PHE A 242 23.83 -0.13 -22.64
C PHE A 242 25.22 -0.28 -23.25
N ASN A 243 26.22 -0.57 -22.43
CA ASN A 243 27.55 -0.92 -22.92
C ASN A 243 27.64 -2.44 -23.15
N PRO A 244 27.76 -2.92 -24.40
CA PRO A 244 27.77 -4.35 -24.71
C PRO A 244 29.02 -5.08 -24.20
N VAL A 245 30.11 -4.37 -23.92
CA VAL A 245 31.38 -4.96 -23.45
C VAL A 245 31.32 -5.18 -21.94
N THR A 246 31.00 -4.13 -21.17
CA THR A 246 30.92 -4.23 -19.70
C THR A 246 29.60 -4.84 -19.23
N LYS A 247 28.59 -4.89 -20.11
CA LYS A 247 27.21 -5.29 -19.81
C LYS A 247 26.53 -4.40 -18.76
N GLU A 248 26.97 -3.15 -18.65
CA GLU A 248 26.43 -2.18 -17.70
C GLU A 248 25.58 -1.11 -18.40
N TRP A 249 24.66 -0.54 -17.64
CA TRP A 249 23.88 0.62 -18.03
C TRP A 249 24.49 1.89 -17.44
N ASP A 250 24.21 3.04 -18.05
CA ASP A 250 24.45 4.36 -17.47
C ASP A 250 23.12 5.12 -17.20
N GLY A 251 23.23 6.37 -16.76
CA GLY A 251 22.10 7.31 -16.62
C GLY A 251 20.97 6.83 -15.71
N ILE A 252 19.73 7.11 -16.14
CA ILE A 252 18.50 6.75 -15.42
C ILE A 252 18.39 5.24 -15.21
N MET A 253 18.65 4.45 -16.25
CA MET A 253 18.61 2.98 -16.18
C MET A 253 19.53 2.44 -15.08
N ARG A 254 20.77 2.94 -14.99
CA ARG A 254 21.72 2.50 -13.95
C ARG A 254 21.24 2.84 -12.55
N SER A 255 20.70 4.05 -12.35
CA SER A 255 20.19 4.46 -11.04
C SER A 255 19.02 3.62 -10.55
N LEU A 256 18.17 3.14 -11.46
CA LEU A 256 17.06 2.24 -11.13
C LEU A 256 17.56 0.82 -10.82
N ILE A 257 18.47 0.29 -11.64
CA ILE A 257 19.05 -1.05 -11.47
C ILE A 257 19.86 -1.15 -10.17
N ASP A 258 20.61 -0.10 -9.83
CA ASP A 258 21.42 -0.05 -8.60
C ASP A 258 20.59 0.31 -7.36
N HIS A 259 19.26 0.43 -7.48
CA HIS A 259 18.36 0.85 -6.40
C HIS A 259 18.72 2.19 -5.75
N ARG A 260 19.40 3.08 -6.50
CA ARG A 260 19.67 4.46 -6.07
C ARG A 260 18.43 5.34 -6.16
N ALA A 261 17.46 4.96 -6.99
CA ALA A 261 16.14 5.57 -7.08
C ALA A 261 15.06 4.50 -7.18
N GLN A 262 13.84 4.83 -6.74
CA GLN A 262 12.70 3.88 -6.78
C GLN A 262 11.84 4.05 -8.02
N ILE A 263 11.76 5.28 -8.56
CA ILE A 263 10.89 5.61 -9.70
C ILE A 263 11.69 6.46 -10.68
N GLY A 264 11.54 6.20 -11.98
CA GLY A 264 12.07 7.07 -13.05
C GLY A 264 10.94 7.78 -13.78
N VAL A 265 10.98 9.12 -13.83
CA VAL A 265 9.99 9.93 -14.56
C VAL A 265 10.71 10.83 -15.54
N CYS A 266 10.64 10.48 -16.82
CA CYS A 266 11.36 11.10 -17.93
C CYS A 266 10.78 10.61 -19.26
N ASP A 267 11.32 11.12 -20.38
CA ASP A 267 11.03 10.72 -21.76
C ASP A 267 11.67 9.37 -22.16
N LEU A 268 11.64 8.38 -21.27
CA LEU A 268 12.32 7.11 -21.48
C LEU A 268 11.55 6.18 -22.43
N THR A 269 12.05 6.01 -23.65
CA THR A 269 11.45 5.06 -24.60
C THR A 269 11.51 3.62 -24.11
N ILE A 270 10.35 2.94 -24.14
CA ILE A 270 10.20 1.54 -23.77
C ILE A 270 10.76 0.63 -24.88
N THR A 271 11.94 0.06 -24.65
CA THR A 271 12.55 -0.92 -25.57
C THR A 271 12.56 -2.32 -24.96
N GLN A 272 12.69 -3.36 -25.80
CA GLN A 272 12.79 -4.75 -25.30
C GLN A 272 14.00 -4.95 -24.39
N LEU A 273 15.13 -4.30 -24.70
CA LEU A 273 16.35 -4.44 -23.90
C LEU A 273 16.17 -3.83 -22.51
N ARG A 274 15.57 -2.62 -22.41
CA ARG A 274 15.30 -1.97 -21.12
C ARG A 274 14.31 -2.76 -20.26
N ARG A 275 13.25 -3.30 -20.88
CA ARG A 275 12.24 -4.14 -20.21
C ARG A 275 12.80 -5.41 -19.56
N LYS A 276 14.01 -5.85 -19.91
CA LYS A 276 14.67 -6.99 -19.25
C LYS A 276 15.28 -6.63 -17.89
N TYR A 277 15.51 -5.35 -17.61
CA TYR A 277 16.22 -4.89 -16.41
C TYR A 277 15.34 -4.06 -15.48
N VAL A 278 14.33 -3.37 -16.01
CA VAL A 278 13.40 -2.56 -15.23
C VAL A 278 11.97 -2.77 -15.73
N ASP A 279 11.02 -2.63 -14.83
CA ASP A 279 9.60 -2.66 -15.14
C ASP A 279 9.11 -1.29 -15.63
N PHE A 280 8.18 -1.29 -16.57
CA PHE A 280 7.56 -0.09 -17.12
C PHE A 280 6.06 -0.08 -16.84
N THR A 281 5.52 1.11 -16.61
CA THR A 281 4.09 1.35 -16.55
C THR A 281 3.46 1.33 -17.96
N VAL A 282 2.14 1.51 -18.01
CA VAL A 282 1.46 1.78 -19.27
C VAL A 282 1.98 3.10 -19.86
N PRO A 283 2.32 3.17 -21.16
CA PRO A 283 2.80 4.40 -21.78
C PRO A 283 1.79 5.53 -21.60
N PHE A 284 2.22 6.67 -21.07
CA PHE A 284 1.36 7.85 -20.88
C PHE A 284 1.36 8.80 -22.09
N MET A 285 2.32 8.66 -23.00
CA MET A 285 2.42 9.44 -24.24
C MET A 285 2.80 8.52 -25.40
N GLN A 286 2.09 8.65 -26.52
CA GLN A 286 2.38 7.92 -27.75
C GLN A 286 3.11 8.83 -28.73
N LEU A 287 4.33 8.44 -29.08
CA LEU A 287 5.18 9.15 -30.03
C LEU A 287 5.51 8.23 -31.20
N GLY A 288 5.63 8.81 -32.40
CA GLY A 288 6.04 8.11 -33.62
C GLY A 288 7.24 8.78 -34.26
N ILE A 289 7.84 8.09 -35.25
CA ILE A 289 8.92 8.67 -36.05
C ILE A 289 8.32 9.74 -36.98
N SER A 290 8.80 10.97 -36.88
CA SER A 290 8.42 12.08 -37.75
C SER A 290 9.65 12.58 -38.52
N ILE A 291 9.43 13.15 -39.70
CA ILE A 291 10.47 13.78 -40.51
C ILE A 291 10.28 15.28 -40.44
N LEU A 292 11.26 15.98 -39.86
CA LEU A 292 11.32 17.43 -39.90
C LEU A 292 11.98 17.86 -41.21
N PHE A 293 11.27 18.64 -42.02
CA PHE A 293 11.81 19.25 -43.24
C PHE A 293 11.59 20.75 -43.21
N TYR A 294 12.51 21.48 -43.84
CA TYR A 294 12.37 22.93 -43.98
C TYR A 294 11.19 23.23 -44.91
N LYS A 295 10.25 24.05 -44.44
CA LYS A 295 9.18 24.57 -45.27
C LYS A 295 9.77 25.67 -46.16
N PRO A 296 9.84 25.49 -47.49
CA PRO A 296 10.34 26.53 -48.36
C PRO A 296 9.45 27.77 -48.27
N ASP A 297 10.06 28.94 -48.41
CA ASP A 297 9.33 30.19 -48.51
C ASP A 297 8.32 30.12 -49.66
N PRO A 298 7.14 30.75 -49.52
CA PRO A 298 6.17 30.79 -50.61
C PRO A 298 6.81 31.41 -51.85
N GLU A 299 6.61 30.77 -53.01
CA GLU A 299 7.10 31.31 -54.28
C GLU A 299 6.60 32.74 -54.47
N VAL A 300 7.47 33.61 -55.01
CA VAL A 300 7.12 35.00 -55.31
C VAL A 300 5.93 35.00 -56.26
N LYS A 301 4.91 35.83 -56.00
CA LYS A 301 3.72 35.94 -56.85
C LYS A 301 4.13 36.24 -58.30
N ASP A 302 4.04 35.25 -59.17
CA ASP A 302 4.27 35.42 -60.59
C ASP A 302 3.08 36.18 -61.21
N ILE A 303 3.34 37.40 -61.69
CA ILE A 303 2.35 38.23 -62.38
C ILE A 303 1.89 37.61 -63.72
N PHE A 304 2.64 36.65 -64.25
CA PHE A 304 2.31 35.86 -65.43
C PHE A 304 1.85 34.44 -65.09
N ALA A 305 1.51 34.16 -63.81
CA ALA A 305 0.96 32.87 -63.40
C ALA A 305 -0.29 32.45 -64.23
N PHE A 306 -1.03 33.41 -64.79
CA PHE A 306 -2.16 33.12 -65.69
C PHE A 306 -1.76 32.51 -67.04
N LEU A 307 -0.49 32.63 -67.46
CA LEU A 307 0.05 32.00 -68.68
C LEU A 307 0.56 30.57 -68.42
N GLN A 308 0.87 30.21 -67.16
CA GLN A 308 1.35 28.90 -66.76
C GLN A 308 0.41 27.70 -67.03
N PRO A 309 -0.93 27.84 -67.15
CA PRO A 309 -1.80 26.72 -67.49
C PRO A 309 -1.50 26.09 -68.86
N PHE A 310 -0.84 26.82 -69.76
CA PHE A 310 -0.44 26.32 -71.08
C PHE A 310 1.07 26.40 -71.24
N ALA A 311 1.65 25.34 -71.81
CA ALA A 311 3.07 25.30 -72.12
C ALA A 311 3.43 26.39 -73.17
N LYS A 312 4.67 26.87 -73.14
CA LYS A 312 5.18 27.90 -74.07
C LYS A 312 4.95 27.55 -75.55
N GLU A 313 4.97 26.26 -75.87
CA GLU A 313 4.74 25.72 -77.21
C GLU A 313 3.32 26.01 -77.68
N VAL A 314 2.32 25.85 -76.80
CA VAL A 314 0.92 26.12 -77.10
C VAL A 314 0.73 27.59 -77.44
N TRP A 315 1.33 28.49 -76.66
CA TRP A 315 1.31 29.93 -76.94
C TRP A 315 1.95 30.28 -78.28
N MET A 316 3.06 29.64 -78.65
CA MET A 316 3.68 29.83 -79.98
C MET A 316 2.77 29.34 -81.10
N TYR A 317 2.10 28.19 -80.92
CA TYR A 317 1.15 27.69 -81.91
C TYR A 317 -0.05 28.62 -82.06
N VAL A 318 -0.58 29.21 -80.98
CA VAL A 318 -1.68 30.19 -81.04
C VAL A 318 -1.28 31.43 -81.84
N ILE A 319 -0.07 31.96 -81.64
CA ILE A 319 0.43 33.11 -82.42
C ILE A 319 0.62 32.72 -83.89
N LEU A 320 1.18 31.54 -84.16
CA LEU A 320 1.41 31.04 -85.50
C LEU A 320 0.10 30.81 -86.26
N THR A 321 -0.89 30.15 -85.64
CA THR A 321 -2.21 29.92 -86.26
C THR A 321 -2.93 31.23 -86.50
N GLN A 322 -2.83 32.21 -85.60
CA GLN A 322 -3.40 33.54 -85.80
C GLN A 322 -2.76 34.27 -86.99
N LEU A 323 -1.44 34.17 -87.18
CA LEU A 323 -0.74 34.74 -88.34
C LEU A 323 -1.14 34.05 -89.65
N VAL A 324 -1.22 32.71 -89.66
CA VAL A 324 -1.64 31.96 -90.84
C VAL A 324 -3.07 32.27 -91.23
N MET A 325 -3.99 32.33 -90.26
CA MET A 325 -5.40 32.66 -90.50
C MET A 325 -5.57 34.09 -91.03
N THR A 326 -4.87 35.07 -90.45
CA THR A 326 -4.94 36.46 -90.94
C THR A 326 -4.42 36.59 -92.37
N LEU A 327 -3.29 35.95 -92.70
CA LEU A 327 -2.79 35.90 -94.08
C LEU A 327 -3.77 35.23 -95.04
N ALA A 328 -4.34 34.07 -94.66
CA ALA A 328 -5.33 33.38 -95.47
C ALA A 328 -6.58 34.24 -95.75
N PHE A 329 -7.07 34.96 -94.73
CA PHE A 329 -8.18 35.90 -94.90
C PHE A 329 -7.83 37.07 -95.84
N VAL A 330 -6.61 37.61 -95.77
CA VAL A 330 -6.16 38.67 -96.68
C VAL A 330 -6.08 38.17 -98.13
N PHE A 331 -5.63 36.93 -98.35
CA PHE A 331 -5.63 36.32 -99.69
C PHE A 331 -7.04 36.04 -100.21
N MET A 332 -7.99 35.61 -99.37
CA MET A 332 -9.37 35.39 -99.78
C MET A 332 -10.16 36.67 -100.03
N ALA A 333 -9.79 37.77 -99.37
CA ALA A 333 -10.45 39.07 -99.51
C ALA A 333 -9.98 39.87 -100.75
N ARG A 334 -8.97 39.38 -101.48
CA ARG A 334 -8.38 40.03 -102.66
C ARG A 334 -8.80 39.31 -103.94
#